data_AF-A0A258G102-F1
#
_entry.id   AF-A0A258G102-F1
#
_cell.length_a   1.000
_cell.length_b   1.000
_cell.length_c   1.000
_cell.angle_alpha   90.00
_cell.angle_beta   90.00
_cell.angle_gamma   90.00
#
_symmetry.space_group_name_H-M   'P 1'
#
loop_
_entity.id
_entity.type
_entity.pdbx_description
1 polymer ?
#
loop_
_entity_poly.entity_id
_entity_poly.type
_entity_poly.pdbx_seq_one_letter_code
_entity_poly.pdbx_strand_id
1 'polypeptide(L)'
;MKDHERIFKKFDRVQNPLSHDEGGTGLGLFLARQLARGHGGDIEVESTLDKGSTFTLILPKVAMIDNDILDMASEDKRAKSRSPWRRSGE
;
A
#
# COMPACT_ATOMS: atom_id res chain seq x y z
N MET A 1 9.11 2.17 27.15
CA MET A 1 8.40 1.86 25.88
C MET A 1 7.80 3.15 25.35
N LYS A 2 8.63 4.14 24.99
CA LYS A 2 8.20 5.49 24.62
C LYS A 2 9.17 5.99 23.55
N ASP A 3 8.62 6.64 22.51
CA ASP A 3 9.30 7.39 21.45
C ASP A 3 9.81 6.70 20.17
N HIS A 4 9.41 5.46 19.85
CA HIS A 4 9.73 4.86 18.54
C HIS A 4 8.97 5.48 17.36
N GLU A 5 7.97 6.33 17.59
CA GLU A 5 7.31 7.06 16.51
C GLU A 5 8.12 8.27 16.01
N ARG A 6 9.04 8.78 16.84
CA ARG A 6 9.80 9.99 16.53
C ARG A 6 10.79 9.79 15.39
N ILE A 7 11.36 8.60 15.24
CA ILE A 7 12.28 8.28 14.14
C ILE A 7 11.61 8.35 12.75
N PHE A 8 10.27 8.33 12.69
CA PHE A 8 9.53 8.53 11.44
C PHE A 8 9.24 10.00 11.15
N LYS A 9 9.62 10.95 12.02
CA LYS A 9 9.48 12.37 11.75
C LYS A 9 10.59 12.83 10.81
N LYS A 10 10.23 13.75 9.91
CA LYS A 10 11.17 14.36 8.96
C LYS A 10 12.28 15.05 9.74
N PHE A 11 13.54 14.72 9.41
CA PHE A 11 14.74 15.32 10.00
C PHE A 11 15.02 14.95 11.47
N ASP A 12 14.25 14.06 12.09
CA ASP A 12 14.49 13.66 13.48
C ASP A 12 15.65 12.65 13.51
N ARG A 13 16.71 12.99 14.26
CA ARG A 13 17.91 12.16 14.42
C ARG A 13 18.10 11.88 15.90
N VAL A 14 18.27 10.61 16.24
CA VAL A 14 18.80 10.25 17.56
C VAL A 14 20.27 10.65 17.57
N GLN A 15 20.63 11.63 18.40
CA GLN A 15 22.01 12.06 18.58
C GLN A 15 22.81 10.89 19.18
N ASN A 16 23.64 10.26 18.37
CA ASN A 16 24.58 9.24 18.84
C ASN A 16 25.99 9.83 18.81
N PRO A 17 26.67 9.97 19.96
CA PRO A 17 28.04 10.48 20.02
C PRO A 17 29.08 9.58 19.33
N LEU A 18 28.69 8.36 18.92
CA LEU A 18 29.52 7.40 18.18
C LEU A 18 29.31 7.44 16.66
N SER A 19 28.36 8.23 16.17
CA SER A 19 28.09 8.33 14.73
C SER A 19 29.07 9.29 14.07
N HIS A 20 30.19 8.73 13.62
CA HIS A 20 31.17 9.39 12.78
C HIS A 20 30.54 9.73 11.42
N ASP A 21 30.24 11.01 11.20
CA ASP A 21 30.12 11.79 9.94
C ASP A 21 29.65 11.17 8.60
N GLU A 22 29.06 9.97 8.56
CA GLU A 22 28.55 9.35 7.32
C GLU A 22 27.02 9.53 7.19
N GLY A 23 26.65 10.81 7.15
CA GLY A 23 25.67 11.45 6.25
C GLY A 23 24.39 10.72 5.81
N GLY A 24 23.37 10.67 6.67
CA GLY A 24 21.97 10.47 6.26
C GLY A 24 21.12 11.70 6.59
N THR A 25 20.28 12.21 5.67
CA THR A 25 19.45 13.41 5.91
C THR A 25 18.36 13.23 6.98
N GLY A 26 18.15 12.02 7.50
CA GLY A 26 17.02 11.69 8.38
C GLY A 26 15.69 11.63 7.61
N LEU A 27 15.74 11.47 6.29
CA LEU A 27 14.56 11.40 5.42
C LEU A 27 14.15 9.97 5.05
N GLY A 28 15.09 9.02 5.07
CA GLY A 28 14.85 7.68 4.54
C GLY A 28 13.65 6.99 5.19
N LEU A 29 13.60 6.97 6.52
CA LEU A 29 12.53 6.30 7.25
C LEU A 29 11.18 7.04 7.17
N PHE A 30 11.22 8.38 7.13
CA PHE A 30 10.03 9.19 6.87
C PHE A 30 9.44 8.86 5.47
N LEU A 31 10.28 8.86 4.43
CA LEU A 31 9.86 8.57 3.06
C LEU A 31 9.33 7.13 2.93
N ALA A 32 10.01 6.15 3.52
CA ALA A 32 9.59 4.77 3.50
C ALA A 32 8.19 4.59 4.11
N ARG A 33 7.92 5.23 5.26
CA ARG A 33 6.59 5.15 5.90
C ARG A 33 5.51 5.88 5.11
N GLN A 34 5.83 7.02 4.49
CA GLN A 34 4.91 7.71 3.59
C GLN A 34 4.57 6.85 2.37
N LEU A 35 5.55 6.18 1.77
CA LEU A 35 5.34 5.26 0.66
C LEU A 35 4.47 4.08 1.07
N ALA A 36 4.78 3.43 2.20
CA ALA A 36 3.97 2.31 2.71
C ALA A 36 2.50 2.73 2.92
N ARG A 37 2.26 3.89 3.53
CA ARG A 37 0.91 4.45 3.72
C ARG A 37 0.21 4.81 2.41
N GLY A 38 0.96 5.33 1.43
CA GLY A 38 0.45 5.55 0.08
C GLY A 38 -0.03 4.26 -0.61
N HIS A 39 0.53 3.11 -0.22
CA HIS A 39 0.09 1.78 -0.68
C HIS A 39 -0.97 1.14 0.23
N GLY A 40 -1.53 1.88 1.18
CA GLY A 40 -2.54 1.38 2.12
C GLY A 40 -1.97 0.51 3.25
N GLY A 41 -0.66 0.52 3.45
CA GLY A 41 0.06 -0.19 4.50
C GLY A 41 0.66 0.71 5.58
N ASP A 42 1.58 0.19 6.37
CA ASP A 42 2.41 0.99 7.29
C ASP A 42 3.77 0.29 7.56
N ILE A 43 4.67 1.00 8.25
CA ILE A 43 5.92 0.43 8.79
C ILE A 43 5.89 0.49 10.32
N GLU A 44 6.19 -0.64 10.94
CA GLU A 44 6.32 -0.80 12.39
C GLU A 44 7.78 -1.03 12.79
N VAL A 45 8.11 -0.78 14.06
CA VAL A 45 9.46 -0.94 14.59
C VAL A 45 9.45 -1.55 15.98
N GLU A 46 10.27 -2.58 16.16
CA GLU A 46 10.59 -3.18 17.44
C GLU A 46 12.08 -3.01 17.70
N SER A 47 12.45 -2.45 18.85
CA SER A 47 13.85 -2.17 19.16
C SER A 47 14.13 -2.53 20.61
N THR A 48 15.27 -3.18 20.83
CA THR A 48 15.79 -3.47 22.16
C THR A 48 17.23 -2.98 22.24
N LEU A 49 17.52 -2.19 23.28
CA LEU A 49 18.86 -1.69 23.54
C LEU A 49 19.87 -2.85 23.56
N ASP A 50 21.04 -2.63 22.94
CA ASP A 50 22.13 -3.61 22.80
C ASP A 50 21.79 -4.91 22.05
N LYS A 51 20.58 -5.03 21.48
CA LYS A 51 20.19 -6.16 20.61
C LYS A 51 19.91 -5.75 19.16
N GLY A 52 19.53 -4.49 18.95
CA GLY A 52 19.24 -3.94 17.63
C GLY A 52 17.76 -3.59 17.42
N SER A 53 17.40 -3.35 16.16
CA SER A 53 16.05 -2.93 15.76
C SER A 53 15.55 -3.72 14.55
N THR A 54 14.28 -4.08 14.58
CA THR A 54 13.55 -4.76 13.50
C THR A 54 12.48 -3.81 12.97
N PHE A 55 12.44 -3.65 11.65
CA PHE A 55 11.43 -2.84 10.95
C PHE A 55 10.56 -3.74 10.09
N THR A 56 9.25 -3.63 10.24
CA THR A 56 8.27 -4.50 9.57
C THR A 56 7.40 -3.68 8.63
N LEU A 57 7.38 -4.03 7.33
CA LEU A 57 6.50 -3.44 6.33
C LEU A 57 5.23 -4.27 6.20
N ILE A 58 4.07 -3.65 6.40
CA ILE A 58 2.75 -4.28 6.29
C ILE A 58 2.06 -3.69 5.08
N LEU A 59 1.56 -4.53 4.16
CA LEU A 59 0.84 -4.09 2.97
C LEU A 59 -0.47 -4.88 2.79
N PRO A 60 -1.54 -4.24 2.29
CA PRO A 60 -2.79 -4.94 1.97
C PRO A 60 -2.56 -5.89 0.80
N LYS A 61 -3.06 -7.12 0.93
CA LYS A 61 -3.08 -8.08 -0.18
C LYS A 61 -4.17 -7.66 -1.16
N VAL A 62 -3.78 -7.27 -2.37
CA VAL A 62 -4.75 -7.11 -3.47
C VAL A 62 -5.25 -8.51 -3.84
N ALA A 63 -6.52 -8.79 -3.57
CA ALA A 63 -7.17 -9.92 -4.19
C ALA A 63 -7.23 -9.62 -5.68
N MET A 64 -6.47 -10.35 -6.49
CA MET A 64 -6.71 -10.35 -7.94
C MET A 64 -8.15 -10.84 -8.11
N ILE A 65 -9.03 -9.96 -8.58
CA ILE A 65 -10.30 -10.40 -9.12
C ILE A 65 -9.91 -11.11 -10.42
N ASP A 66 -10.09 -12.43 -10.47
CA ASP A 66 -9.85 -13.18 -11.69
C ASP A 66 -10.67 -12.53 -12.81
N ASN A 67 -9.98 -12.00 -13.84
CA ASN A 67 -10.62 -11.34 -14.97
C ASN A 67 -11.64 -12.24 -15.68
N ASP A 68 -11.50 -13.57 -15.52
CA ASP A 68 -12.45 -14.57 -16.02
C ASP A 68 -13.88 -14.36 -15.48
N ILE A 69 -14.05 -13.80 -14.27
CA ILE A 69 -15.38 -13.51 -13.70
C ILE A 69 -16.01 -12.26 -14.33
N LEU A 70 -15.19 -11.28 -14.74
CA LEU A 70 -15.66 -10.01 -15.31
C LEU A 70 -16.12 -10.18 -16.77
N ASP A 71 -15.48 -11.09 -17.53
CA ASP A 71 -15.85 -11.36 -18.91
C ASP A 71 -17.22 -12.05 -19.02
N MET A 72 -17.55 -12.98 -18.11
CA MET A 72 -18.85 -13.66 -18.08
C MET A 72 -20.03 -12.72 -17.82
N ALA A 73 -19.83 -11.67 -17.01
CA ALA A 73 -20.87 -10.69 -16.70
C ALA A 73 -21.16 -9.72 -17.87
N SER A 74 -20.30 -9.71 -18.90
CA SER A 74 -20.43 -8.82 -20.06
C SER A 74 -21.26 -9.40 -21.21
N GLU A 75 -21.46 -10.72 -21.26
CA GLU A 75 -22.11 -11.41 -22.39
C GLU A 75 -23.66 -11.32 -22.40
N ASP A 76 -24.31 -10.98 -21.27
CA ASP A 76 -25.78 -10.93 -21.19
C ASP A 76 -26.42 -9.72 -21.92
N LYS A 77 -25.62 -8.77 -22.41
CA LYS A 77 -26.16 -7.56 -23.07
C LYS A 77 -26.34 -7.66 -24.59
N ARG A 78 -25.87 -8.73 -25.26
CA ARG A 78 -26.01 -8.86 -26.73
C ARG A 78 -27.34 -9.47 -27.19
N ALA A 79 -28.06 -10.16 -26.30
CA ALA A 79 -29.27 -10.91 -26.66
C ALA A 79 -30.57 -10.07 -26.71
N LYS A 80 -30.57 -8.80 -26.29
CA LYS A 80 -31.78 -7.94 -26.27
C LYS A 80 -31.89 -6.94 -27.44
N SER A 81 -30.98 -6.98 -28.41
CA SER A 81 -31.04 -6.16 -29.65
C SER A 81 -31.60 -6.92 -30.85
N ARG A 82 -32.70 -7.66 -30.65
CA ARG A 82 -33.50 -8.24 -31.74
C ARG A 82 -34.97 -8.01 -31.42
N SER A 83 -35.41 -6.76 -31.55
CA SER A 83 -36.85 -6.46 -31.59
C SER A 83 -37.45 -7.09 -32.85
N PRO A 84 -38.39 -8.05 -32.72
CA PRO A 84 -38.98 -8.74 -33.86
C PRO A 84 -40.14 -7.90 -34.39
N TRP A 85 -39.88 -6.94 -35.28
CA TRP A 85 -40.98 -6.33 -36.03
C TRP A 85 -41.40 -7.30 -37.15
N ARG A 86 -42.33 -8.21 -36.83
CA ARG A 86 -43.16 -8.93 -37.80
C ARG A 86 -44.62 -8.94 -37.34
N ARG A 87 -45.47 -8.42 -38.25
CA ARG A 87 -46.95 -8.49 -38.37
C ARG A 87 -47.77 -7.31 -37.82
N SER A 88 -48.19 -6.45 -38.74
CA SER A 88 -49.60 -6.26 -39.15
C SER A 88 -49.56 -5.61 -40.55
N GLY A 89 -50.29 -6.01 -41.59
CA GLY A 89 -51.50 -6.81 -41.62
C GLY A 89 -52.74 -5.95 -41.43
N GLU A 90 -52.97 -4.96 -42.31
CA GLU A 90 -54.25 -4.61 -42.98
C GLU A 90 -54.04 -3.41 -43.90
#